data_AF-A0A822J3S3-F1
#
_entry.id   AF-A0A822J3S3-F1
#
_cell.length_a   1.000
_cell.length_b   1.000
_cell.length_c   1.000
_cell.angle_alpha   90.00
_cell.angle_beta   90.00
_cell.angle_gamma   90.00
#
_symmetry.space_group_name_H-M   'P 1'
#
loop_
_entity.id
_entity.type
_entity.pdbx_description
1 polymer ?
#
loop_
_entity_poly.entity_id
_entity_poly.type
_entity_poly.pdbx_seq_one_letter_code
_entity_poly.pdbx_strand_id
1 'polypeptide(L)' 'MLRTRQERVELLKAGIFGKTIERLYITYNNFIIVGNPIFYELVEINTKKIKNIAISQEATAELSL' A
#
# COMPACT_ATOMS: atom_id res chain seq x y z
N MET A 1 7.14 -12.10 -19.12
CA MET A 1 7.16 -12.59 -17.73
C MET A 1 6.38 -11.63 -16.86
N LEU A 2 5.23 -12.09 -16.34
CA LEU A 2 4.31 -11.39 -15.42
C LEU A 2 3.41 -10.31 -16.00
N ARG A 3 3.46 -10.03 -17.30
CA ARG A 3 2.59 -9.02 -17.93
C ARG A 3 1.15 -9.52 -18.00
N THR A 4 0.97 -10.79 -18.34
CA THR A 4 -0.38 -11.37 -18.48
C THR A 4 -0.85 -12.02 -17.18
N ARG A 5 -2.17 -12.14 -17.03
CA ARG A 5 -2.78 -12.89 -15.92
C ARG A 5 -2.38 -14.37 -15.99
N GLN A 6 -2.35 -14.95 -17.19
CA GLN A 6 -1.96 -16.34 -17.42
C GLN A 6 -0.55 -16.65 -16.89
N GLU A 7 0.45 -15.83 -17.20
CA GLU A 7 1.82 -16.02 -16.69
C GLU A 7 1.86 -16.03 -15.15
N ARG A 8 1.06 -15.18 -14.49
CA ARG A 8 0.98 -15.15 -13.02
C ARG A 8 0.27 -16.38 -12.45
N VAL A 9 -0.73 -16.90 -13.14
CA VAL A 9 -1.43 -18.15 -12.77
C VAL A 9 -0.51 -19.36 -12.90
N GLU A 10 0.34 -19.42 -13.93
CA GLU A 10 1.31 -20.51 -14.10
C GLU A 10 2.33 -20.54 -12.94
N LEU A 11 2.79 -19.37 -12.49
CA LEU A 11 3.69 -19.28 -11.33
C LEU A 11 3.03 -19.71 -10.02
N LEU A 12 1.75 -19.39 -9.83
CA LEU A 12 0.97 -19.89 -8.69
C LEU A 12 0.84 -21.41 -8.74
N LYS A 13 0.55 -21.98 -9.91
CA LYS A 13 0.48 -23.44 -10.11
C LYS A 13 1.83 -24.12 -9.88
N ALA A 14 2.94 -23.44 -10.16
CA ALA A 14 4.29 -23.92 -9.87
C ALA A 14 4.69 -23.80 -8.39
N GLY A 15 3.80 -23.32 -7.51
CA GLY A 15 4.05 -23.22 -6.07
C GLY A 15 4.79 -21.95 -5.64
N ILE A 16 4.97 -20.97 -6.54
CA ILE A 16 5.55 -19.67 -6.16
C ILE A 16 4.53 -18.90 -5.32
N PHE A 17 4.98 -18.39 -4.17
CA PHE A 17 4.13 -17.58 -3.30
C PHE A 17 3.65 -16.29 -3.99
N GLY A 18 2.37 -15.96 -3.77
CA GLY A 18 1.75 -14.75 -4.32
C GLY A 18 2.52 -13.46 -3.99
N LYS A 19 3.05 -13.32 -2.76
CA LYS A 19 3.90 -12.16 -2.37
C LYS A 19 5.15 -12.01 -3.24
N THR A 20 5.76 -13.13 -3.65
CA THR A 20 6.92 -13.13 -4.54
C THR A 20 6.51 -12.68 -5.94
N ILE A 21 5.40 -13.22 -6.45
CA ILE A 21 4.85 -12.85 -7.77
C ILE A 21 4.48 -11.37 -7.81
N GLU A 22 3.85 -10.86 -6.75
CA GLU A 22 3.49 -9.45 -6.59
C GLU A 22 4.72 -8.54 -6.60
N ARG A 23 5.76 -8.87 -5.83
CA ARG A 23 7.00 -8.11 -5.80
C ARG A 23 7.66 -8.05 -7.18
N LEU A 24 7.72 -9.18 -7.88
CA LEU A 24 8.25 -9.24 -9.25
C LEU A 24 7.36 -8.45 -10.22
N TYR A 25 6.04 -8.52 -10.07
CA TYR A 25 5.10 -7.78 -10.90
C TYR A 25 5.32 -6.27 -10.77
N ILE A 26 5.45 -5.75 -9.55
CA ILE A 26 5.72 -4.32 -9.32
C ILE A 26 7.10 -3.93 -9.88
N THR A 27 8.13 -4.73 -9.60
CA THR A 27 9.53 -4.43 -9.98
C THR A 27 9.74 -4.39 -11.49
N TYR A 28 9.09 -5.28 -12.25
CA TYR A 28 9.38 -5.49 -13.67
C TYR A 28 8.31 -4.95 -14.63
N ASN A 29 7.26 -4.27 -14.16
CA ASN A 29 6.20 -3.73 -15.02
C ASN A 29 6.11 -2.19 -15.02
N ASN A 30 7.24 -1.49 -14.86
CA ASN A 30 7.34 -0.03 -14.96
C ASN A 30 6.33 0.73 -14.08
N PHE A 31 5.97 0.17 -12.92
CA PHE A 31 5.13 0.86 -11.96
C PHE A 31 5.90 1.98 -11.28
N ILE A 32 5.27 3.16 -11.19
CA ILE A 32 5.77 4.27 -10.40
C ILE A 32 5.13 4.18 -9.02
N ILE A 33 5.94 3.96 -7.99
CA ILE A 33 5.49 3.98 -6.61
C ILE A 33 5.41 5.44 -6.15
N VAL A 34 4.19 5.96 -5.99
CA VAL A 34 3.97 7.31 -5.48
C VAL A 34 3.90 7.23 -3.95
N GLY A 35 4.97 7.69 -3.27
CA GLY A 35 5.12 7.58 -1.81
C GLY A 35 4.23 8.51 -0.99
N ASN A 36 3.57 9.48 -1.63
CA ASN A 36 2.60 10.36 -0.99
C ASN A 36 1.47 10.60 -2.01
N PRO A 37 0.40 9.77 -2.03
CA PRO A 37 -0.76 10.14 -2.82
C PRO A 37 -1.22 11.49 -2.27
N ILE A 38 -1.27 12.50 -3.14
CA ILE A 38 -1.69 13.85 -2.76
C ILE A 38 -3.18 13.77 -2.41
N PHE A 39 -3.46 13.31 -1.20
CA PHE A 39 -4.78 13.29 -0.61
C PHE A 39 -4.97 14.65 0.04
N TYR A 40 -5.52 15.54 -0.78
CA TYR A 40 -6.07 16.85 -0.42
C TYR A 40 -5.08 17.90 0.07
N GLU A 41 -5.32 19.11 -0.39
CA GLU A 41 -4.67 20.32 0.07
C GLU A 41 -4.85 20.42 1.59
N LEU A 42 -3.77 20.17 2.35
CA LEU A 42 -3.70 20.51 3.76
C LEU A 42 -3.85 22.03 3.82
N VAL A 43 -5.07 22.52 4.08
CA VAL A 43 -5.27 23.90 4.52
C VAL A 43 -4.32 24.10 5.70
N GLU A 44 -3.31 24.96 5.52
CA GLU A 44 -2.31 25.26 6.54
C GLU A 44 -2.99 25.84 7.79
N ILE A 45 -3.43 24.96 8.69
CA ILE A 45 -3.70 25.36 10.07
C ILE A 45 -2.37 25.28 10.80
N ASN A 46 -1.66 26.40 10.75
CA ASN A 46 -0.42 26.74 11.41
C ASN A 46 -0.19 25.96 12.72
N THR A 47 0.41 24.78 12.67
CA THR A 47 0.73 23.99 13.86
C THR A 47 2.14 23.45 13.75
N LYS A 48 3.04 24.14 14.45
CA LYS A 48 4.41 23.74 14.74
C LYS A 48 4.45 22.26 15.14
N LYS A 49 5.06 21.44 14.27
CA LYS A 49 6.11 20.46 14.61
C LYS A 49 5.80 19.55 15.81
N ILE A 50 5.20 18.38 15.57
CA ILE A 50 5.41 17.22 16.46
C ILE A 50 5.73 15.98 15.61
N LYS A 51 7.01 15.62 15.65
CA LYS A 51 7.55 14.33 15.22
C LYS A 51 7.00 13.23 16.13
N ASN A 52 6.79 12.04 15.56
CA ASN A 52 6.69 10.75 16.24
C ASN A 52 5.48 10.56 17.16
N ILE A 53 4.34 10.15 16.60
CA ILE A 53 3.42 9.24 17.32
C ILE A 53 2.95 8.18 16.31
N ALA A 54 3.75 7.12 16.21
CA ALA A 54 3.17 5.80 16.09
C ALA A 54 2.33 5.57 17.35
N ILE A 55 1.13 5.01 17.23
CA ILE A 55 0.48 4.05 18.15
C ILE A 55 -1.04 3.99 17.84
N SER A 56 -1.47 2.78 17.45
CA SER A 56 -2.81 2.18 17.49
C SER A 56 -4.03 2.98 16.97
N GLN A 57 -4.48 2.65 15.75
CA GLN A 57 -5.91 2.70 15.42
C GLN A 57 -6.60 1.52 16.12
N GLU A 58 -6.89 1.63 17.41
CA GLU A 58 -7.72 0.66 18.13
C GLU A 58 -8.52 1.38 19.22
N ALA A 59 -9.84 1.13 19.23
CA ALA A 59 -10.90 1.72 20.08
C ALA A 59 -11.17 3.22 19.81
N THR A 60 -12.31 3.63 19.26
CA THR A 60 -13.64 3.42 19.83
C THR A 60 -14.72 3.41 18.74
N ALA A 61 -15.17 2.21 18.37
CA ALA A 61 -16.62 1.97 18.38
C ALA A 61 -17.06 2.12 19.85
N GLU A 62 -18.27 2.62 20.08
CA GLU A 62 -18.86 2.99 21.38
C GLU A 62 -18.71 4.47 21.78
N LEU A 63 -19.57 5.31 21.21
CA LEU A 63 -20.52 6.16 21.94
C LEU A 63 -21.38 6.92 20.92
N SER A 64 -22.30 6.21 20.29
CA SER A 64 -23.48 6.80 19.65
C SER A 64 -24.70 6.26 20.38
N LEU A 65 -25.08 6.94 21.46
CA LEU A 65 -26.44 7.14 21.98
C LEU A 65 -26.39 8.10 23.17
#